data_AF-A0A1S1GXH9-F1
#
_entry.id   AF-A0A1S1GXH9-F1
#
_cell.length_a   1.000
_cell.length_b   1.000
_cell.length_c   1.000
_cell.angle_alpha   90.00
_cell.angle_beta   90.00
_cell.angle_gamma   90.00
#
_symmetry.space_group_name_H-M   'P 1'
#
loop_
_entity.id
_entity.type
_entity.pdbx_description
1 polymer ?
#
loop_
_entity_poly.entity_id
_entity_poly.type
_entity_poly.pdbx_seq_one_letter_code
_entity_poly.pdbx_strand_id
1 'polypeptide(L)'
;MPKHLDTLVEKGYATIETAFDSLDHLNATTKKNILKKKGVAGLSKMKAADLNQAFHDHFSEEELSQCFSIRGYKLTPKGEQALKDHQAIIDRHPKKNL
;
A
#
# COMPACT_ATOMS: atom_id res chain seq x y z
N MET A 1 -3.84 4.85 14.79
CA MET A 1 -2.71 5.05 13.87
C MET A 1 -1.50 5.52 14.66
N PRO A 2 -0.26 5.20 14.25
CA PRO A 2 0.93 5.76 14.88
C PRO A 2 0.90 7.28 14.75
N LYS A 3 0.92 8.01 15.86
CA LYS A 3 0.77 9.49 15.90
C LYS A 3 1.70 10.25 14.95
N HIS A 4 2.84 9.66 14.61
CA HIS A 4 3.84 10.26 13.73
C HIS A 4 3.46 10.21 12.24
N LEU A 5 2.70 9.19 11.80
CA LEU A 5 2.30 9.07 10.38
C LEU A 5 1.25 10.12 10.02
N ASP A 6 0.30 10.37 10.91
CA ASP A 6 -0.73 11.40 10.71
C ASP A 6 -0.08 12.78 10.52
N THR A 7 0.92 13.12 11.33
CA THR A 7 1.68 14.36 11.18
C THR A 7 2.42 14.46 9.84
N LEU A 8 2.93 13.35 9.29
CA LEU A 8 3.59 13.37 7.98
C LEU A 8 2.58 13.67 6.86
N VAL A 9 1.34 13.17 6.99
CA VAL A 9 0.27 13.46 6.04
C VAL A 9 -0.21 14.91 6.18
N GLU A 10 -0.48 15.37 7.39
CA GLU A 10 -0.91 16.74 7.69
C GLU A 10 0.09 17.78 7.18
N LYS A 11 1.40 17.52 7.36
CA LYS A 11 2.46 18.41 6.86
C LYS A 11 2.72 18.26 5.36
N GLY A 12 2.02 17.36 4.69
CA GLY A 12 2.14 17.11 3.25
C GLY A 12 3.47 16.47 2.85
N TYR A 13 4.11 15.71 3.74
CA TYR A 13 5.31 14.92 3.41
C TYR A 13 4.94 13.55 2.84
N ALA A 14 3.83 12.96 3.28
CA ALA A 14 3.33 11.68 2.78
C ALA A 14 1.85 11.76 2.42
N THR A 15 1.39 10.83 1.60
CA THR A 15 -0.03 10.61 1.30
C THR A 15 -0.38 9.15 1.57
N ILE A 16 -1.62 8.92 2.00
CA ILE A 16 -2.17 7.57 2.14
C ILE A 16 -2.49 7.05 0.75
N GLU A 17 -2.03 5.85 0.45
CA GLU A 17 -2.30 5.19 -0.83
C GLU A 17 -3.74 4.69 -0.94
N THR A 18 -4.20 4.49 -2.17
CA THR A 18 -5.51 3.89 -2.45
C THR A 18 -5.56 2.42 -2.02
N ALA A 19 -6.75 1.83 -1.97
CA ALA A 19 -6.93 0.41 -1.74
C ALA A 19 -6.29 -0.41 -2.86
N PHE A 20 -6.40 0.02 -4.12
CA PHE A 20 -5.69 -0.63 -5.23
C PHE A 20 -4.17 -0.58 -5.07
N ASP A 21 -3.61 0.60 -4.80
CA ASP A 21 -2.16 0.76 -4.59
C ASP A 21 -1.67 -0.05 -3.38
N SER A 22 -2.54 -0.23 -2.38
CA SER A 22 -2.23 -1.00 -1.17
C SER A 22 -2.33 -2.52 -1.34
N LEU A 23 -2.63 -3.03 -2.54
CA LEU A 23 -2.76 -4.47 -2.78
C LEU A 23 -1.46 -5.23 -2.49
N ASP A 24 -0.29 -4.61 -2.63
CA ASP A 24 1.00 -5.26 -2.38
C ASP A 24 1.25 -5.60 -0.91
N HIS A 25 0.47 -5.01 -0.01
CA HIS A 25 0.46 -5.39 1.40
C HIS A 25 -0.37 -6.65 1.69
N LEU A 26 -1.11 -7.17 0.72
CA LEU A 26 -1.89 -8.39 0.86
C LEU A 26 -1.15 -9.58 0.26
N ASN A 27 -1.06 -10.68 1.00
CA ASN A 27 -0.58 -11.94 0.46
C ASN A 27 -1.59 -12.56 -0.54
N ALA A 28 -1.09 -13.45 -1.39
CA ALA A 28 -1.90 -14.12 -2.42
C ALA A 28 -3.15 -14.84 -1.85
N THR A 29 -3.04 -15.45 -0.67
CA THR A 29 -4.16 -16.15 -0.03
C THR A 29 -5.29 -15.17 0.33
N THR A 30 -4.96 -14.01 0.88
CA THR A 30 -5.93 -12.97 1.24
C THR A 30 -6.58 -12.40 -0.01
N LYS A 31 -5.78 -12.12 -1.05
CA LYS A 31 -6.27 -11.69 -2.35
C LYS A 31 -7.31 -12.65 -2.93
N LYS A 32 -6.99 -13.95 -2.95
CA LYS A 32 -7.91 -15.00 -3.43
C LYS A 32 -9.19 -15.08 -2.59
N ASN A 33 -9.10 -14.92 -1.27
CA ASN A 33 -10.27 -14.95 -0.40
C ASN A 33 -11.23 -13.78 -0.67
N ILE A 34 -10.72 -12.57 -0.93
CA ILE A 34 -11.54 -11.41 -1.26
C ILE A 34 -12.22 -11.60 -2.64
N LEU A 35 -11.46 -12.01 -3.66
CA LEU A 35 -12.00 -12.30 -4.99
C LEU A 35 -13.06 -13.42 -4.95
N LYS A 36 -12.84 -14.47 -4.15
CA LYS A 36 -13.81 -15.56 -3.95
C LYS A 36 -15.12 -15.06 -3.33
N LYS A 37 -15.04 -14.15 -2.34
CA LYS A 37 -16.24 -13.53 -1.73
C LYS A 37 -17.05 -12.71 -2.73
N LYS A 38 -16.40 -12.12 -3.74
CA LYS A 38 -17.05 -11.42 -4.86
C LYS A 38 -17.62 -12.38 -5.92
N GLY A 39 -17.29 -13.67 -5.84
CA GLY A 39 -17.78 -14.70 -6.77
C GLY A 39 -16.83 -15.01 -7.94
N VAL A 40 -15.59 -14.50 -7.92
CA VAL A 40 -14.60 -14.78 -8.97
C VAL A 40 -14.13 -16.23 -8.90
N ALA A 41 -14.21 -16.95 -10.01
CA ALA A 41 -13.79 -18.35 -10.15
C ALA A 41 -12.37 -18.49 -10.73
N GLY A 42 -11.81 -19.70 -10.74
CA GLY A 42 -10.52 -19.98 -11.40
C GLY A 42 -9.26 -19.54 -10.65
N LEU A 43 -9.38 -19.14 -9.38
CA LEU A 43 -8.29 -18.53 -8.59
C LEU A 43 -7.09 -19.43 -8.29
N SER A 44 -7.21 -20.76 -8.43
CA SER A 44 -6.14 -21.69 -8.07
C SER A 44 -4.91 -21.57 -8.97
N LYS A 45 -5.10 -21.22 -10.26
CA LYS A 45 -4.02 -21.11 -11.25
C LYS A 45 -3.51 -19.68 -11.47
N MET A 46 -4.18 -18.68 -10.92
CA MET A 46 -3.83 -17.27 -11.08
C MET A 46 -2.50 -16.92 -10.40
N LYS A 47 -1.65 -16.20 -11.14
CA LYS A 47 -0.41 -15.57 -10.65
C LYS A 47 -0.73 -14.24 -9.98
N ALA A 48 0.28 -13.63 -9.34
CA ALA A 48 0.12 -12.34 -8.64
C ALA A 48 -0.43 -11.23 -9.55
N ALA A 49 0.08 -11.13 -10.79
CA ALA A 49 -0.40 -10.17 -11.78
C ALA A 49 -1.88 -10.41 -12.14
N ASP A 50 -2.27 -11.67 -12.38
CA ASP A 50 -3.66 -12.03 -12.69
C ASP A 50 -4.61 -11.69 -11.54
N LEU A 51 -4.17 -11.90 -10.29
CA LEU A 51 -4.96 -11.54 -9.10
C LEU A 51 -5.15 -10.02 -9.02
N ASN A 52 -4.09 -9.23 -9.26
CA ASN A 52 -4.19 -7.77 -9.25
C ASN A 52 -5.12 -7.28 -10.37
N GLN A 53 -5.02 -7.85 -11.57
CA GLN A 53 -5.93 -7.52 -12.67
C GLN A 53 -7.39 -7.85 -12.33
N ALA A 54 -7.64 -9.03 -11.74
CA ALA A 54 -8.99 -9.41 -11.31
C ALA A 54 -9.59 -8.44 -10.28
N PHE A 55 -8.79 -7.77 -9.46
CA PHE A 55 -9.29 -6.70 -8.61
C PHE A 55 -9.77 -5.51 -9.43
N HIS A 56 -8.99 -5.05 -10.40
CA HIS A 56 -9.38 -3.93 -11.26
C HIS A 56 -10.62 -4.24 -12.11
N ASP A 57 -10.81 -5.50 -12.51
CA ASP A 57 -11.94 -5.91 -13.33
C ASP A 57 -13.26 -6.06 -12.55
N HIS A 58 -13.18 -6.36 -11.24
CA HIS A 58 -14.34 -6.75 -10.44
C HIS A 58 -14.68 -5.83 -9.27
N PHE A 59 -13.81 -4.88 -8.92
CA PHE A 59 -14.01 -3.99 -7.80
C PHE A 59 -13.94 -2.53 -8.22
N SER A 60 -14.75 -1.71 -7.55
CA SER A 60 -14.48 -0.28 -7.40
C SER A 60 -13.52 -0.02 -6.25
N GLU A 61 -12.93 1.17 -6.21
CA GLU A 61 -12.05 1.60 -5.12
C GLU A 61 -12.80 1.58 -3.78
N GLU A 62 -14.04 2.05 -3.75
CA GLU A 62 -14.88 2.08 -2.56
C GLU A 62 -15.16 0.68 -2.01
N GLU A 63 -15.53 -0.27 -2.88
CA GLU A 63 -15.79 -1.66 -2.48
C GLU A 63 -14.52 -2.34 -1.97
N LEU A 64 -13.40 -2.15 -2.67
CA LEU A 64 -12.13 -2.74 -2.28
C LEU A 64 -11.66 -2.16 -0.94
N SER A 65 -11.89 -0.86 -0.71
CA SER A 65 -11.52 -0.17 0.52
C SER A 65 -12.21 -0.75 1.76
N GLN A 66 -13.41 -1.32 1.60
CA GLN A 66 -14.18 -1.96 2.68
C GLN A 66 -13.70 -3.38 2.99
N CYS A 67 -12.96 -4.02 2.07
CA CYS A 67 -12.49 -5.39 2.25
C CYS A 67 -11.30 -5.50 3.23
N PHE A 68 -10.50 -4.45 3.37
CA PHE A 68 -9.36 -4.40 4.27
C PHE A 68 -8.97 -2.96 4.63
N SER A 69 -8.40 -2.76 5.81
CA SER A 69 -8.06 -1.42 6.34
C SER A 69 -6.57 -1.05 6.23
N ILE A 70 -5.70 -2.00 5.88
CA ILE A 70 -4.26 -1.72 5.72
C ILE A 70 -4.07 -0.81 4.52
N ARG A 71 -3.30 0.27 4.69
CA ARG A 71 -2.96 1.21 3.61
C ARG A 71 -1.46 1.47 3.58
N GLY A 72 -0.93 1.58 2.36
CA GLY A 72 0.42 2.06 2.13
C GLY A 72 0.52 3.57 2.32
N TYR A 73 1.75 4.04 2.49
CA TYR A 73 2.07 5.46 2.55
C TYR A 73 3.14 5.74 1.51
N LYS A 74 2.89 6.74 0.68
CA LYS A 74 3.83 7.19 -0.34
C LYS A 74 4.36 8.57 0.02
N LEU A 75 5.64 8.80 -0.25
CA LEU A 75 6.22 10.13 -0.15
C LEU A 75 5.64 11.04 -1.23
N THR A 76 5.33 12.27 -0.84
CA THR A 76 5.06 13.35 -1.79
C THR A 76 6.38 13.90 -2.33
N PRO A 77 6.37 14.71 -3.41
CA PRO A 77 7.56 15.44 -3.85
C PRO A 77 8.22 16.26 -2.72
N LYS A 78 7.41 16.85 -1.82
CA LYS A 78 7.90 17.57 -0.64
C LYS A 78 8.59 16.63 0.35
N GLY A 79 8.03 15.44 0.58
CA GLY A 79 8.63 14.39 1.41
C GLY A 79 9.98 13.93 0.86
N GLU A 80 10.03 13.65 -0.44
CA GLU A 80 11.28 13.25 -1.11
C GLU A 80 12.36 14.33 -1.01
N GLN A 81 12.00 15.60 -1.23
CA GLN A 81 12.93 16.71 -1.11
C GLN A 81 13.43 16.88 0.34
N ALA A 82 12.55 16.77 1.33
CA ALA A 82 12.94 16.85 2.74
C ALA A 82 13.95 15.77 3.13
N LEU A 83 13.84 14.56 2.60
CA LEU A 83 14.84 13.52 2.83
C LEU A 83 16.19 13.87 2.19
N LYS A 84 16.19 14.40 0.97
CA LYS A 84 17.42 14.84 0.27
C LYS A 84 18.13 15.97 1.02
N ASP A 85 17.37 16.97 1.48
CA ASP A 85 17.92 18.13 2.20
C ASP A 85 18.48 17.77 3.58
N HIS A 86 18.02 16.65 4.15
CA HIS A 86 18.42 16.18 5.48
C HIS A 86 19.20 14.86 5.46
N GLN A 87 19.86 14.55 4.34
CA GLN A 87 20.62 13.31 4.13
C GLN A 87 21.66 13.05 5.24
N ALA A 88 22.31 14.10 5.76
CA ALA A 88 23.28 13.99 6.85
C ALA A 88 22.70 13.41 8.15
N ILE A 89 21.40 13.59 8.42
CA ILE A 89 20.74 12.99 9.59
C ILE A 89 20.49 11.50 9.35
N ILE A 90 20.07 11.14 8.13
CA ILE A 90 19.81 9.76 7.72
C ILE A 90 21.11 8.94 7.79
N ASP A 91 22.22 9.50 7.31
CA ASP A 91 23.51 8.80 7.29
C ASP A 91 24.11 8.59 8.67
N ARG A 92 23.82 9.49 9.62
CA ARG A 92 24.21 9.33 11.03
C ARG A 92 23.35 8.31 11.78
N HIS A 93 22.17 7.96 11.26
CA HIS A 93 21.31 6.97 11.89
C HIS A 93 21.98 5.59 11.79
N PRO A 94 22.14 4.85 12.91
CA PRO A 94 22.80 3.56 12.90
C PRO A 94 22.08 2.62 11.95
N LYS A 95 22.76 2.24 10.86
CA LYS A 95 22.25 1.29 9.89
C LYS A 95 22.37 -0.10 10.49
N LYS A 96 21.31 -0.91 10.44
CA LYS A 96 21.45 -2.34 10.72
C LYS A 96 22.37 -2.92 9.65
N ASN A 97 23.49 -3.49 10.07
CA ASN A 97 24.29 -4.33 9.21
C ASN A 97 23.40 -5.53 8.84
N LEU A 98 23.07 -5.67 7.55
CA LEU A 98 22.44 -6.88 7.01
C LEU A 98 23.48 -8.00 6.96
#